data_AF-A0A1I5IJV9-F1
#
_entry.id   AF-A0A1I5IJV9-F1
#
_cell.length_a   1.000
_cell.length_b   1.000
_cell.length_c   1.000
_cell.angle_alpha   90.00
_cell.angle_beta   90.00
_cell.angle_gamma   90.00
#
_symmetry.space_group_name_H-M   'P 1'
#
loop_
_entity.id
_entity.type
_entity.pdbx_description
1 polymer ?
#
loop_
_entity_poly.entity_id
_entity_poly.type
_entity_poly.pdbx_seq_one_letter_code
_entity_poly.pdbx_strand_id
1 'polypeptide(L)'
;MLFRSPQGRLRDPNNTSGDLRAALDRADFDWVTSHVFRKTVATRLDEAGLSARQIADHLGHTRPSLTQDVYMGRRLASPEAAAALQRTP
;
A
#
# COMPACT_ATOMS: atom_id res chain seq x y z
N MET A 1 16.62 -1.96 12.83
CA MET A 1 15.39 -1.20 13.13
C MET A 1 15.76 0.10 13.85
N LEU A 2 15.17 1.24 13.43
CA LEU A 2 15.58 2.63 13.73
C LEU A 2 14.61 3.38 14.69
N PHE A 3 13.58 2.72 15.24
CA PHE A 3 12.56 3.40 16.06
C PHE A 3 12.62 3.00 17.53
N ARG A 4 12.92 3.98 18.40
CA ARG A 4 13.02 3.79 19.84
C ARG A 4 11.71 4.15 20.55
N SER A 5 11.43 3.49 21.67
CA SER A 5 10.42 3.93 22.62
C SER A 5 10.88 5.23 23.31
N PRO A 6 9.99 5.96 24.02
CA PRO A 6 10.38 7.09 24.86
C PRO A 6 11.46 6.76 25.89
N GLN A 7 11.59 5.48 26.27
CA GLN A 7 12.62 4.96 27.17
C GLN A 7 13.90 4.49 26.43
N GLY A 8 14.05 4.80 25.14
CA GLY A 8 15.25 4.50 24.36
C GLY A 8 15.43 3.05 23.90
N ARG A 9 14.48 2.16 24.22
CA ARG A 9 14.48 0.73 23.86
C ARG A 9 13.89 0.52 22.47
N LEU A 10 14.10 -0.66 21.87
CA LEU A 10 13.40 -1.03 20.64
C LEU A 10 11.89 -0.99 20.90
N ARG A 11 11.15 -0.31 20.03
CA ARG A 11 9.71 -0.14 20.22
C ARG A 11 8.97 -1.44 19.95
N ASP A 12 8.08 -1.79 20.85
CA ASP A 12 7.22 -2.97 20.71
C ASP A 12 6.13 -2.71 19.64
N PRO A 13 5.87 -3.66 18.71
CA PRO A 13 4.87 -3.49 17.65
C PRO A 13 3.43 -3.31 18.15
N ASN A 14 3.05 -3.98 19.25
CA ASN A 14 1.70 -3.87 19.81
C ASN A 14 1.50 -2.50 20.45
N ASN A 15 2.48 -2.03 21.23
CA ASN A 15 2.45 -0.69 21.82
C ASN A 15 2.41 0.39 20.73
N THR A 16 3.14 0.20 19.63
CA THR A 16 3.10 1.13 18.49
C THR A 16 1.73 1.18 17.83
N SER A 17 1.09 0.03 17.67
CA SER A 17 -0.25 -0.04 17.06
C SER A 17 -1.31 0.58 17.98
N GLY A 18 -1.21 0.40 19.29
CA GLY A 18 -2.07 1.05 20.28
C GLY A 18 -1.93 2.57 20.29
N ASP A 19 -0.68 3.08 20.30
CA ASP A 19 -0.41 4.51 20.25
C ASP A 19 -0.91 5.15 18.96
N LEU A 20 -0.75 4.46 17.82
CA LEU A 20 -1.28 4.91 16.53
C LEU A 20 -2.81 4.96 16.54
N ARG A 21 -3.47 3.93 17.07
CA ARG A 21 -4.93 3.91 17.19
C ARG A 21 -5.43 5.07 18.04
N ALA A 22 -4.85 5.27 19.22
CA ALA A 22 -5.24 6.38 20.09
C ALA A 22 -5.04 7.76 19.44
N ALA A 23 -4.01 7.93 18.62
CA ALA A 23 -3.80 9.16 17.86
C ALA A 23 -4.84 9.37 16.76
N LEU A 24 -5.21 8.31 16.03
CA LEU A 24 -6.22 8.34 14.98
C LEU A 24 -7.63 8.56 15.53
N ASP A 25 -7.97 7.90 16.64
CA ASP A 25 -9.25 8.08 17.33
C ASP A 25 -9.45 9.54 17.76
N ARG A 26 -8.40 10.19 18.28
CA ARG A 26 -8.43 11.63 18.64
C ARG A 26 -8.56 12.58 17.45
N ALA A 27 -8.27 12.10 16.25
CA ALA A 27 -8.33 12.87 15.02
C ALA A 27 -9.59 12.53 14.18
N ASP A 28 -10.56 11.81 14.77
CA ASP A 28 -11.79 11.35 14.11
C ASP A 28 -11.53 10.40 12.91
N PHE A 29 -10.45 9.62 12.99
CA PHE A 29 -10.06 8.60 12.01
C PHE A 29 -10.02 7.19 12.62
N ASP A 30 -10.96 6.87 13.51
CA ASP A 30 -11.07 5.58 14.22
C ASP A 30 -11.18 4.36 13.28
N TRP A 31 -11.68 4.58 12.06
CA TRP A 31 -11.74 3.58 10.99
C TRP A 31 -10.39 3.29 10.30
N VAL A 32 -9.38 4.16 10.50
CA VAL A 32 -8.06 4.04 9.88
C VAL A 32 -7.18 3.07 10.67
N THR A 33 -6.45 2.21 9.96
CA THR A 33 -5.47 1.29 10.56
C THR A 33 -4.12 1.42 9.85
N SER A 34 -3.05 0.82 10.41
CA SER A 34 -1.73 0.74 9.74
C SER A 34 -1.82 0.19 8.31
N HIS A 35 -2.77 -0.71 8.05
CA HIS A 35 -2.99 -1.24 6.71
C HIS A 35 -3.48 -0.18 5.72
N VAL A 36 -4.30 0.78 6.14
CA VAL A 36 -4.80 1.88 5.29
C VAL A 36 -3.65 2.75 4.79
N PHE A 37 -2.66 3.04 5.64
CA PHE A 37 -1.45 3.75 5.21
C PHE A 37 -0.67 2.95 4.17
N ARG A 38 -0.50 1.64 4.40
CA ARG A 38 0.16 0.74 3.43
C ARG A 38 -0.57 0.73 2.08
N LYS A 39 -1.91 0.74 2.09
CA LYS A 39 -2.73 0.86 0.88
C LYS A 39 -2.51 2.18 0.15
N THR A 40 -2.50 3.28 0.91
CA THR A 40 -2.31 4.63 0.37
C THR A 40 -0.97 4.76 -0.34
N VAL A 41 0.12 4.22 0.24
CA VAL A 41 1.44 4.20 -0.42
C VAL A 41 1.38 3.42 -1.74
N ALA A 42 0.76 2.25 -1.76
CA ALA A 42 0.63 1.43 -2.96
C ALA A 42 -0.12 2.17 -4.08
N THR A 43 -1.25 2.81 -3.75
CA THR A 43 -2.03 3.62 -4.69
C THR A 43 -1.23 4.79 -5.25
N ARG A 44 -0.50 5.54 -4.40
CA ARG A 44 0.33 6.66 -4.88
C ARG A 44 1.46 6.22 -5.80
N LEU A 45 2.05 5.05 -5.56
CA LEU A 45 3.08 4.51 -6.44
C LEU A 45 2.50 4.01 -7.77
N ASP A 46 1.29 3.44 -7.77
CA ASP A 46 0.58 3.08 -9.00
C ASP A 46 0.21 4.32 -9.83
N GLU A 47 -0.33 5.37 -9.19
CA GLU A 47 -0.61 6.66 -9.84
C GLU A 47 0.65 7.29 -10.44
N ALA A 48 1.82 7.10 -9.80
CA ALA A 48 3.11 7.52 -10.32
C ALA A 48 3.65 6.64 -11.47
N GLY A 49 2.91 5.59 -11.87
CA GLY A 49 3.23 4.74 -13.02
C GLY A 49 4.17 3.57 -12.71
N LEU A 50 4.43 3.25 -11.44
CA LEU A 50 5.26 2.09 -11.10
C LEU A 50 4.50 0.79 -11.40
N SER A 51 5.25 -0.20 -11.88
CA SER A 51 4.69 -1.53 -12.10
C SER A 51 4.31 -2.21 -10.77
N ALA A 52 3.35 -3.12 -10.83
CA ALA A 52 2.94 -3.90 -9.66
C ALA A 52 4.10 -4.68 -9.01
N ARG A 53 5.10 -5.10 -9.78
CA ARG A 53 6.32 -5.74 -9.26
C ARG A 53 7.15 -4.77 -8.43
N GLN A 54 7.43 -3.57 -8.95
CA GLN A 54 8.18 -2.55 -8.21
C GLN A 54 7.48 -2.15 -6.91
N ILE A 55 6.14 -2.06 -6.93
CA ILE A 55 5.35 -1.75 -5.75
C ILE A 55 5.36 -2.92 -4.77
N ALA A 56 5.23 -4.16 -5.25
CA ALA A 56 5.36 -5.36 -4.41
C ALA A 56 6.73 -5.43 -3.72
N ASP A 57 7.80 -5.13 -4.46
CA ASP A 57 9.17 -5.11 -3.93
C ASP A 57 9.33 -4.01 -2.86
N HIS A 58 8.81 -2.80 -3.10
CA HIS A 58 8.82 -1.70 -2.12
C HIS A 58 8.06 -2.05 -0.84
N LEU A 59 6.91 -2.71 -0.98
CA LEU A 59 6.09 -3.13 0.14
C LEU A 59 6.67 -4.37 0.85
N GLY A 60 7.59 -5.10 0.22
CA GLY A 60 8.12 -6.35 0.75
C GLY A 60 7.14 -7.52 0.64
N HIS A 61 6.30 -7.55 -0.40
CA HIS A 61 5.44 -8.71 -0.69
C HIS A 61 6.24 -9.83 -1.32
N THR A 62 6.24 -11.01 -0.72
CA THR A 62 6.81 -12.24 -1.29
C THR A 62 6.00 -12.77 -2.48
N ARG A 63 4.74 -12.34 -2.65
CA ARG A 63 3.89 -12.65 -3.80
C ARG A 63 3.34 -11.38 -4.45
N PRO A 64 3.77 -11.02 -5.68
CA PRO A 64 3.31 -9.83 -6.40
C PRO A 64 1.81 -9.78 -6.69
N SER A 65 1.13 -10.93 -6.75
CA SER A 65 -0.31 -11.03 -7.04
C SER A 65 -1.19 -10.26 -6.05
N LEU A 66 -0.79 -10.19 -4.77
CA LEU A 66 -1.49 -9.39 -3.76
C LEU A 66 -1.47 -7.89 -4.06
N THR A 67 -0.41 -7.40 -4.72
CA THR A 67 -0.32 -5.99 -5.12
C THR A 67 -1.21 -5.69 -6.32
N GLN A 68 -1.28 -6.62 -7.28
CA GLN A 68 -2.18 -6.51 -8.43
C GLN A 68 -3.65 -6.57 -8.01
N ASP A 69 -4.04 -7.55 -7.21
CA ASP A 69 -5.45 -7.79 -6.89
C ASP A 69 -6.07 -6.74 -5.95
N VAL A 70 -5.25 -6.08 -5.12
CA VAL A 70 -5.73 -5.17 -4.07
C VAL A 70 -5.48 -3.69 -4.36
N TYR A 71 -4.44 -3.34 -5.12
CA TYR A 71 -4.03 -1.93 -5.29
C TYR A 71 -4.13 -1.39 -6.70
N MET A 72 -3.95 -2.26 -7.70
CA MET A 72 -4.12 -1.88 -9.09
C MET A 72 -5.62 -1.90 -9.38
N GLY A 73 -6.30 -0.79 -9.08
CA GLY A 73 -7.63 -0.57 -9.61
C GLY A 73 -7.56 -0.80 -11.12
N ARG A 74 -8.48 -1.60 -11.68
CA ARG A 74 -8.61 -1.78 -13.13
C ARG A 74 -8.64 -0.38 -13.74
N ARG A 75 -7.50 0.13 -14.22
CA ARG A 75 -7.49 1.27 -15.13
C ARG A 75 -8.46 0.88 -16.23
N LEU A 76 -9.47 1.71 -16.43
CA LEU A 76 -10.45 1.65 -17.52
C LEU A 76 -9.86 0.89 -18.70
N ALA A 77 -10.55 -0.15 -19.15
CA ALA A 77 -10.15 -1.05 -20.24
C ALA A 77 -9.16 -0.37 -21.19
N SER A 78 -7.88 -0.77 -21.13
CA SER A 78 -6.81 -0.04 -21.80
C SER A 78 -7.12 0.08 -23.29
N PRO A 79 -7.29 1.29 -23.84
CA PRO A 79 -7.49 1.49 -25.27
C PRO A 79 -6.35 0.87 -26.09
N GLU A 80 -5.15 0.79 -25.52
CA GLU A 80 -3.99 0.15 -26.12
C GLU A 80 -4.14 -1.37 -26.24
N ALA A 81 -4.78 -2.02 -25.25
CA ALA A 81 -5.09 -3.45 -25.30
C ALA A 81 -6.18 -3.74 -26.35
N ALA A 82 -7.18 -2.87 -26.48
CA ALA A 82 -8.19 -2.97 -27.54
C ALA A 82 -7.56 -2.77 -28.94
N ALA A 83 -6.66 -1.81 -29.09
CA ALA A 83 -5.95 -1.54 -30.34
C ALA A 83 -4.91 -2.63 -30.70
N ALA A 84 -4.38 -3.36 -29.71
CA ALA A 84 -3.51 -4.52 -29.95
C ALA A 84 -4.32 -5.73 -30.45
N LEU A 85 -5.51 -5.96 -29.91
CA LEU A 85 -6.41 -7.04 -30.34
C LEU A 85 -7.02 -6.80 -31.73
N GLN A 86 -7.23 -5.54 -32.12
CA GLN A 86 -7.70 -5.17 -33.47
C GLN A 86 -6.64 -5.31 -34.58
N ARG A 87 -5.37 -5.51 -34.23
CA ARG A 87 -4.25 -5.63 -35.19
C ARG A 87 -3.84 -7.07 -35.47
N THR A 88 -4.50 -8.05 -34.87
CA THR A 88 -4.27 -9.47 -35.15
C THR A 88 -5.30 -9.92 -36.20
N PRO A 89 -4.88 -10.50 -37.34
CA PRO A 89 -5.78 -10.96 -38.41
C PRO A 89 -6.68 -12.13 -37.98
#